data_AF-A0A6N8XB42-F1
#
_entry.id   AF-A0A6N8XB42-F1
#
_cell.length_a   1.000
_cell.length_b   1.000
_cell.length_c   1.000
_cell.angle_alpha   90.00
_cell.angle_beta   90.00
_cell.angle_gamma   90.00
#
_symmetry.space_group_name_H-M   'P 1'
#
loop_
_entity.id
_entity.type
_entity.pdbx_description
1 polymer ?
#
loop_
_entity_poly.entity_id
_entity_poly.type
_entity_poly.pdbx_seq_one_letter_code
_entity_poly.pdbx_strand_id
1 'polypeptide(L)'
;MSIASFFGRLYSWVSRAFAFARVTLANLLVILVVVVLVMIFASGTGRIEVADASALLLDPGGAIVKQAGGQDPLALLSGGALRETPLKDVLSAIDKARTDDRIVSLVLDVSSLGYVAPAQLEVIGDALEAFRVDGKTIVAKSDFYDRDQYYLASFADEVIMHPLGEVMIAGYGTFRSYYAGLLDKLKVNIHVFRVGTYKAFVEPYTRGGMSDEAKQASRTIVDGLWNTFVERVAGNRGLDPADVIAYANRYDELLRNAGGDTARLALDYGLIDKLLDPEALSDHLKGMTGGADTFTHVAMGDYVDPDLPPLFGKSVAVIPLTGTILTGDMPRGYIGADTVTSLLADIRDDPRVGAVVLRIDSGGGSAFASELIRAEVARVQAGGIPVVVSMAGTAASGGYWIAATADEIWAAPTTVTGSIGIFAIVPTFEEALDEVGVRRDGVATGPFVGALDPMAGVGEAMARALQSNVEYGYRRFIDLVARGRGLPHEDVESIAQGRVWLGAAAQGHGLVDKLGHLDDAIA
;
A
#
# COMPACT_ATOMS: atom_id res chain seq x y z
N MET A 1 -80.71 -1.40 -0.49
CA MET A 1 -79.23 -1.37 -0.50
C MET A 1 -78.79 -2.18 -1.71
N SER A 2 -78.22 -1.57 -2.76
CA SER A 2 -77.94 -2.31 -4.01
C SER A 2 -76.79 -3.29 -3.83
N ILE A 3 -76.83 -4.44 -4.52
CA ILE A 3 -75.76 -5.45 -4.52
C ILE A 3 -74.39 -4.81 -4.85
N ALA A 4 -74.37 -3.84 -5.78
CA ALA A 4 -73.17 -3.07 -6.10
C ALA A 4 -72.60 -2.28 -4.91
N SER A 5 -73.46 -1.70 -4.06
CA SER A 5 -73.03 -0.97 -2.85
C SER A 5 -72.49 -1.89 -1.75
N PHE A 6 -72.85 -3.17 -1.76
CA PHE A 6 -72.34 -4.18 -0.83
C PHE A 6 -70.94 -4.64 -1.27
N PHE A 7 -70.78 -5.01 -2.55
CA PHE A 7 -69.48 -5.39 -3.10
C PHE A 7 -68.46 -4.26 -3.08
N GLY A 8 -68.87 -3.01 -3.33
CA GLY A 8 -67.98 -1.85 -3.21
C GLY A 8 -67.48 -1.63 -1.79
N ARG A 9 -68.33 -1.83 -0.78
CA ARG A 9 -67.93 -1.73 0.64
C ARG A 9 -67.01 -2.88 1.05
N LEU A 10 -67.30 -4.10 0.62
CA LEU A 10 -66.46 -5.28 0.87
C LEU A 10 -65.06 -5.12 0.26
N TYR A 11 -64.98 -4.67 -1.00
CA TYR A 11 -63.71 -4.39 -1.66
C TYR A 11 -62.91 -3.29 -0.94
N SER A 12 -63.58 -2.21 -0.52
CA SER A 12 -62.94 -1.13 0.23
C SER A 12 -62.44 -1.57 1.62
N TRP A 13 -63.05 -2.59 2.20
CA TRP A 13 -62.66 -3.15 3.50
C TRP A 13 -61.49 -4.12 3.34
N VAL A 14 -61.53 -5.02 2.36
CA VAL A 14 -60.42 -5.94 2.04
C VAL A 14 -59.17 -5.19 1.62
N SER A 15 -59.29 -4.16 0.79
CA SER A 15 -58.14 -3.32 0.38
C SER A 15 -57.53 -2.56 1.56
N ARG A 16 -58.35 -2.03 2.48
CA ARG A 16 -57.87 -1.39 3.72
C ARG A 16 -57.20 -2.39 4.66
N ALA A 17 -57.74 -3.61 4.79
CA ALA A 17 -57.12 -4.67 5.58
C ALA A 17 -55.76 -5.09 5.00
N PHE A 18 -55.65 -5.22 3.67
CA PHE A 18 -54.38 -5.50 3.00
C PHE A 18 -53.36 -4.36 3.15
N ALA A 19 -53.80 -3.10 3.04
CA ALA A 19 -52.94 -1.94 3.25
C ALA A 19 -52.45 -1.88 4.71
N PHE A 20 -53.35 -2.11 5.68
CA PHE A 20 -53.00 -2.16 7.10
C PHE A 20 -52.01 -3.29 7.40
N ALA A 21 -52.22 -4.49 6.85
CA ALA A 21 -51.29 -5.61 7.00
C ALA A 21 -49.92 -5.31 6.39
N ARG A 22 -49.86 -4.72 5.20
CA ARG A 22 -48.60 -4.31 4.55
C ARG A 22 -47.85 -3.25 5.36
N VAL A 23 -48.54 -2.21 5.83
CA VAL A 23 -47.93 -1.13 6.63
C VAL A 23 -47.46 -1.67 7.98
N THR A 24 -48.25 -2.53 8.63
CA THR A 24 -47.87 -3.17 9.89
C THR A 24 -46.65 -4.06 9.69
N LEU A 25 -46.61 -4.86 8.62
CA LEU A 25 -45.47 -5.72 8.32
C LEU A 25 -44.21 -4.90 7.98
N ALA A 26 -44.35 -3.82 7.21
CA ALA A 26 -43.24 -2.91 6.89
C ALA A 26 -42.71 -2.22 8.15
N ASN A 27 -43.59 -1.74 9.04
CA ASN A 27 -43.18 -1.13 10.31
C ASN A 27 -42.53 -2.14 11.25
N LEU A 28 -43.04 -3.37 11.34
CA LEU A 28 -42.41 -4.44 12.11
C LEU A 28 -41.04 -4.82 11.54
N LEU A 29 -40.88 -4.81 10.22
CA LEU A 29 -39.59 -5.03 9.57
C LEU A 29 -38.61 -3.89 9.90
N VAL A 30 -39.04 -2.63 9.84
CA VAL A 30 -38.21 -1.48 10.21
C VAL A 30 -37.84 -1.55 11.69
N ILE A 31 -38.78 -1.87 12.58
CA ILE A 31 -38.50 -2.05 14.02
C ILE A 31 -37.52 -3.20 14.23
N LEU A 32 -37.68 -4.33 13.52
CA LEU A 32 -36.74 -5.45 13.59
C LEU A 32 -35.34 -5.02 13.13
N VAL A 33 -35.23 -4.29 12.01
CA VAL A 33 -33.96 -3.76 11.52
C VAL A 33 -33.34 -2.80 12.53
N VAL A 34 -34.12 -1.89 13.12
CA VAL A 34 -33.64 -0.97 14.16
C VAL A 34 -33.21 -1.72 15.41
N VAL A 35 -33.96 -2.73 15.87
CA VAL A 35 -33.60 -3.56 17.03
C VAL A 35 -32.34 -4.36 16.74
N VAL A 36 -32.19 -4.93 15.54
CA VAL A 36 -30.96 -5.62 15.12
C VAL A 36 -29.79 -4.64 15.08
N LEU A 37 -29.96 -3.44 14.51
CA LEU A 37 -28.92 -2.39 14.52
C LEU A 37 -28.57 -1.97 15.95
N VAL A 38 -29.56 -1.74 16.82
CA VAL A 38 -29.33 -1.40 18.24
C VAL A 38 -28.64 -2.55 18.98
N MET A 39 -29.00 -3.81 18.72
CA MET A 39 -28.31 -4.96 19.30
C MET A 39 -26.86 -5.05 18.81
N ILE A 40 -26.59 -4.82 17.53
CA ILE A 40 -25.24 -4.77 16.95
C ILE A 40 -24.41 -3.65 17.61
N PHE A 41 -24.99 -2.46 17.75
CA PHE A 41 -24.33 -1.32 18.40
C PHE A 41 -24.15 -1.51 19.92
N ALA A 42 -25.11 -2.16 20.60
CA ALA A 42 -25.00 -2.47 22.02
C ALA A 42 -24.00 -3.61 22.29
N SER A 43 -23.91 -4.61 21.40
CA SER A 43 -22.93 -5.69 21.51
C SER A 43 -21.48 -5.23 21.29
N GLY A 44 -21.26 -4.10 20.61
CA GLY A 44 -19.93 -3.52 20.38
C GLY A 44 -19.31 -2.81 21.59
N THR A 45 -19.87 -2.97 22.79
CA THR A 45 -19.38 -2.33 24.03
C THR A 45 -19.04 -3.32 25.14
N GLY A 46 -18.93 -4.62 24.81
CA GLY A 46 -18.34 -5.58 25.72
C GLY A 46 -16.92 -5.14 26.06
N ARG A 47 -16.67 -4.78 27.33
CA ARG A 47 -15.29 -4.64 27.82
C ARG A 47 -14.59 -5.95 27.53
N ILE A 48 -13.50 -5.90 26.77
CA ILE A 48 -12.68 -7.08 26.47
C ILE A 48 -12.15 -7.58 27.81
N GLU A 49 -12.65 -8.72 28.26
CA GLU A 49 -12.13 -9.41 29.43
C GLU A 49 -10.91 -10.22 29.00
N VAL A 50 -9.75 -9.56 28.96
CA VAL A 50 -8.46 -10.26 28.83
C VAL A 50 -8.14 -10.91 30.17
N ALA A 51 -7.97 -12.23 30.17
CA ALA A 51 -7.56 -12.99 31.34
C ALA A 51 -6.08 -12.72 31.68
N ASP A 52 -5.72 -12.85 32.96
CA ASP A 52 -4.30 -12.76 33.37
C ASP A 52 -3.47 -13.87 32.72
N ALA A 53 -2.21 -13.55 32.40
CA ALA A 53 -1.26 -14.44 31.74
C ALA A 53 -1.72 -14.93 30.35
N SER A 54 -2.37 -14.04 29.57
CA SER A 54 -2.78 -14.31 28.19
C SER A 54 -1.64 -14.07 27.20
N ALA A 55 -1.72 -14.71 26.03
CA ALA A 55 -0.94 -14.31 24.87
C ALA A 55 -1.75 -13.40 23.93
N LEU A 56 -1.10 -12.45 23.25
CA LEU A 56 -1.69 -11.84 22.05
C LEU A 56 -1.56 -12.85 20.89
N LEU A 57 -2.68 -13.28 20.31
CA LEU A 57 -2.67 -13.98 19.02
C LEU A 57 -2.72 -12.93 17.90
N LEU A 58 -1.59 -12.72 17.23
CA LEU A 58 -1.46 -11.83 16.09
C LEU A 58 -1.53 -12.64 14.79
N ASP A 59 -2.71 -12.67 14.16
CA ASP A 59 -3.05 -13.51 13.00
C ASP A 59 -3.49 -12.69 11.76
N PRO A 60 -2.62 -11.79 11.23
CA PRO A 60 -2.97 -10.98 10.08
C PRO A 60 -3.29 -11.87 8.88
N GLY A 61 -4.48 -11.67 8.31
CA GLY A 61 -4.97 -12.45 7.17
C GLY A 61 -4.89 -11.68 5.86
N GLY A 62 -4.39 -12.37 4.82
CA GLY A 62 -4.20 -11.87 3.48
C GLY A 62 -3.22 -10.70 3.41
N ALA A 63 -3.42 -9.77 2.48
CA ALA A 63 -2.45 -8.69 2.28
C ALA A 63 -2.53 -7.63 3.39
N ILE A 64 -1.38 -7.13 3.83
CA ILE A 64 -1.33 -5.97 4.73
C ILE A 64 -1.54 -4.69 3.92
N VAL A 65 -2.62 -3.98 4.19
CA VAL A 65 -3.01 -2.77 3.45
C VAL A 65 -2.98 -1.55 4.34
N LYS A 66 -2.79 -0.36 3.77
CA LYS A 66 -2.82 0.90 4.55
C LYS A 66 -4.25 1.30 4.90
N GLN A 67 -5.19 0.95 4.04
CA GLN A 67 -6.61 1.17 4.21
C GLN A 67 -7.33 -0.03 3.59
N ALA A 68 -8.20 -0.69 4.36
CA ALA A 68 -9.03 -1.75 3.83
C ALA A 68 -9.91 -1.21 2.69
N GLY A 69 -9.95 -1.95 1.58
CA GLY A 69 -10.94 -1.75 0.54
C GLY A 69 -12.34 -1.89 1.14
N GLY A 70 -13.28 -1.06 0.69
CA GLY A 70 -14.68 -1.32 0.97
C GLY A 70 -15.04 -2.65 0.32
N GLN A 71 -15.34 -3.68 1.11
CA GLN A 71 -15.65 -5.00 0.55
C GLN A 71 -16.94 -4.89 -0.29
N ASP A 72 -16.86 -5.32 -1.56
CA ASP A 72 -18.05 -5.46 -2.39
C ASP A 72 -18.93 -6.58 -1.79
N PRO A 73 -20.18 -6.29 -1.39
CA PRO A 73 -21.10 -7.31 -0.88
C PRO A 73 -21.31 -8.48 -1.85
N LEU A 74 -21.14 -8.28 -3.16
CA LEU A 74 -21.20 -9.35 -4.17
C LEU A 74 -19.93 -10.22 -4.19
N ALA A 75 -18.77 -9.67 -3.83
CA ALA A 75 -17.52 -10.44 -3.71
C ALA A 75 -17.55 -11.40 -2.51
N LEU A 76 -18.23 -11.02 -1.42
CA LEU A 76 -18.51 -11.89 -0.27
C LEU A 76 -19.37 -13.12 -0.65
N LEU A 77 -20.35 -12.94 -1.54
CA LEU A 77 -21.23 -14.02 -2.00
C LEU A 77 -20.55 -15.01 -2.95
N SER A 78 -19.47 -14.59 -3.62
CA SER A 78 -18.68 -15.45 -4.52
C SER A 78 -17.52 -16.16 -3.81
N GLY A 79 -17.37 -15.98 -2.49
CA GLY A 79 -16.25 -16.54 -1.71
C GLY A 79 -14.89 -15.96 -2.11
N GLY A 80 -14.87 -14.86 -2.86
CA GLY A 80 -13.68 -14.28 -3.49
C GLY A 80 -13.17 -13.00 -2.85
N ALA A 81 -13.72 -12.58 -1.71
CA ALA A 81 -13.17 -11.45 -0.97
C ALA A 81 -11.77 -11.82 -0.48
N LEU A 82 -10.74 -11.24 -1.10
CA LEU A 82 -9.38 -11.30 -0.58
C LEU A 82 -9.40 -10.69 0.82
N ARG A 83 -9.00 -11.46 1.82
CA ARG A 83 -8.83 -10.95 3.19
C ARG A 83 -7.75 -9.87 3.12
N GLU A 84 -8.02 -8.73 3.74
CA GLU A 84 -7.08 -7.63 3.88
C GLU A 84 -7.00 -7.28 5.35
N THR A 85 -5.79 -7.00 5.84
CA THR A 85 -5.58 -6.57 7.23
C THR A 85 -4.98 -5.17 7.22
N PRO A 86 -5.65 -4.16 7.81
CA PRO A 86 -5.08 -2.83 7.93
C PRO A 86 -3.79 -2.82 8.77
N LEU A 87 -2.74 -2.19 8.27
CA LEU A 87 -1.47 -2.04 8.99
C LEU A 87 -1.67 -1.38 10.36
N LYS A 88 -2.54 -0.37 10.45
CA LYS A 88 -2.82 0.34 11.71
C LYS A 88 -3.35 -0.61 12.79
N ASP A 89 -4.13 -1.63 12.40
CA ASP A 89 -4.75 -2.56 13.34
C ASP A 89 -3.70 -3.52 13.89
N VAL A 90 -2.77 -3.98 13.04
CA VAL A 90 -1.60 -4.77 13.45
C VAL A 90 -0.75 -3.98 14.45
N LEU A 91 -0.37 -2.75 14.12
CA LEU A 91 0.48 -1.92 14.97
C LEU A 91 -0.21 -1.56 16.30
N SER A 92 -1.50 -1.21 16.26
CA SER A 92 -2.28 -0.90 17.46
C SER A 92 -2.42 -2.12 18.38
N ALA A 93 -2.64 -3.30 17.83
CA ALA A 93 -2.70 -4.53 18.61
C ALA A 93 -1.37 -4.82 19.31
N ILE A 94 -0.24 -4.69 18.61
CA ILE A 94 1.09 -4.88 19.19
C ILE A 94 1.35 -3.86 20.30
N ASP A 95 1.12 -2.56 20.06
CA ASP A 95 1.44 -1.52 21.04
C ASP A 95 0.57 -1.61 22.32
N LYS A 96 -0.73 -1.90 22.17
CA LYS A 96 -1.60 -2.12 23.34
C LYS A 96 -1.18 -3.35 24.13
N ALA A 97 -0.95 -4.47 23.45
CA ALA A 97 -0.51 -5.69 24.11
C ALA A 97 0.86 -5.53 24.79
N ARG A 98 1.74 -4.70 24.22
CA ARG A 98 3.04 -4.34 24.82
C ARG A 98 2.85 -3.69 26.19
N THR A 99 1.87 -2.80 26.35
CA THR A 99 1.61 -2.08 27.61
C THR A 99 0.61 -2.76 28.55
N ASP A 100 -0.02 -3.86 28.11
CA ASP A 100 -0.96 -4.62 28.93
C ASP A 100 -0.23 -5.65 29.80
N ASP A 101 -0.23 -5.45 31.13
CA ASP A 101 0.44 -6.34 32.10
C ASP A 101 -0.14 -7.76 32.12
N ARG A 102 -1.34 -7.96 31.59
CA ARG A 102 -1.99 -9.28 31.48
C ARG A 102 -1.42 -10.12 30.34
N ILE A 103 -0.78 -9.47 29.36
CA ILE A 103 -0.17 -10.11 28.21
C ILE A 103 1.27 -10.49 28.53
N VAL A 104 1.56 -11.79 28.54
CA VAL A 104 2.89 -12.32 28.85
C VAL A 104 3.70 -12.68 27.61
N SER A 105 3.04 -12.89 26.47
CA SER A 105 3.69 -13.26 25.20
C SER A 105 2.85 -12.86 23.99
N LEU A 106 3.47 -12.90 22.81
CA LEU A 106 2.80 -12.74 21.51
C LEU A 106 3.00 -14.02 20.69
N VAL A 107 1.93 -14.54 20.12
CA VAL A 107 1.95 -15.62 19.13
C VAL A 107 1.67 -15.03 17.77
N LEU A 108 2.70 -15.00 16.92
CA LEU A 108 2.63 -14.50 15.56
C LEU A 108 2.26 -15.65 14.62
N ASP A 109 1.01 -15.68 14.18
CA ASP A 109 0.51 -16.66 13.20
C ASP A 109 0.51 -16.05 11.80
N VAL A 110 1.53 -16.38 11.01
CA VAL A 110 1.67 -15.88 9.63
C VAL A 110 1.06 -16.83 8.59
N SER A 111 0.35 -17.88 9.00
CA SER A 111 -0.13 -18.93 8.08
C SER A 111 -1.16 -18.43 7.07
N SER A 112 -1.90 -17.38 7.41
CA SER A 112 -2.86 -16.73 6.52
C SER A 112 -2.33 -15.42 5.93
N LEU A 113 -1.10 -15.02 6.26
CA LEU A 113 -0.51 -13.76 5.82
C LEU A 113 -0.17 -13.87 4.33
N GLY A 114 -0.63 -12.91 3.55
CA GLY A 114 -0.28 -12.75 2.15
C GLY A 114 0.84 -11.73 1.96
N TYR A 115 0.81 -11.02 0.83
CA TYR A 115 1.82 -10.02 0.50
C TYR A 115 1.91 -8.89 1.53
N VAL A 116 3.14 -8.51 1.87
CA VAL A 116 3.46 -7.34 2.70
C VAL A 116 4.51 -6.49 2.00
N ALA A 117 4.26 -5.20 1.82
CA ALA A 117 5.26 -4.34 1.18
C ALA A 117 6.52 -4.21 2.07
N PRO A 118 7.73 -4.08 1.49
CA PRO A 118 8.97 -4.00 2.27
C PRO A 118 9.00 -2.91 3.35
N ALA A 119 8.43 -1.74 3.07
CA ALA A 119 8.32 -0.68 4.08
C ALA A 119 7.38 -1.05 5.23
N GLN A 120 6.32 -1.84 4.98
CA GLN A 120 5.41 -2.31 6.02
C GLN A 120 6.04 -3.43 6.84
N LEU A 121 6.85 -4.30 6.22
CA LEU A 121 7.65 -5.31 6.92
C LEU A 121 8.56 -4.66 7.97
N GLU A 122 9.31 -3.62 7.60
CA GLU A 122 10.16 -2.87 8.55
C GLU A 122 9.34 -2.32 9.73
N VAL A 123 8.21 -1.63 9.48
CA VAL A 123 7.40 -1.02 10.55
C VAL A 123 6.86 -2.08 11.52
N ILE A 124 6.37 -3.20 10.99
CA ILE A 124 5.86 -4.29 11.83
C ILE A 124 7.03 -4.94 12.59
N GLY A 125 8.18 -5.13 11.95
CA GLY A 125 9.39 -5.64 12.59
C GLY A 125 9.84 -4.77 13.77
N ASP A 126 9.91 -3.45 13.58
CA ASP A 126 10.25 -2.49 14.64
C ASP A 126 9.23 -2.57 15.80
N ALA A 127 7.94 -2.75 15.52
CA ALA A 127 6.91 -2.93 16.53
C ALA A 127 7.04 -4.26 17.29
N LEU A 128 7.38 -5.36 16.59
CA LEU A 128 7.67 -6.65 17.21
C LEU A 128 8.92 -6.59 18.10
N GLU A 129 9.97 -5.90 17.64
CA GLU A 129 11.17 -5.66 18.44
C GLU A 129 10.85 -4.87 19.71
N ALA A 130 10.04 -3.81 19.59
CA ALA A 130 9.58 -3.03 20.74
C ALA A 130 8.69 -3.84 21.71
N PHE A 131 7.93 -4.83 21.23
CA PHE A 131 7.10 -5.69 22.07
C PHE A 131 7.93 -6.56 23.03
N ARG A 132 9.15 -6.96 22.64
CA ARG A 132 10.04 -7.82 23.45
C ARG A 132 10.61 -7.13 24.68
N VAL A 133 10.42 -5.81 24.82
CA VAL A 133 10.83 -5.06 26.01
C VAL A 133 10.03 -5.57 27.23
N ASP A 134 10.65 -5.55 28.41
CA ASP A 134 10.07 -5.98 29.70
C ASP A 134 9.85 -7.50 29.88
N GLY A 135 10.56 -8.34 29.12
CA GLY A 135 10.62 -9.80 29.34
C GLY A 135 9.47 -10.59 28.71
N LYS A 136 8.63 -9.94 27.91
CA LYS A 136 7.63 -10.59 27.06
C LYS A 136 8.32 -11.30 25.89
N THR A 137 7.84 -12.47 25.53
CA THR A 137 8.41 -13.27 24.43
C THR A 137 7.49 -13.34 23.22
N ILE A 138 8.06 -13.60 22.05
CA ILE A 138 7.36 -13.78 20.80
C ILE A 138 7.60 -15.20 20.30
N VAL A 139 6.53 -15.90 19.93
CA VAL A 139 6.58 -17.19 19.25
C VAL A 139 5.93 -17.04 17.87
N ALA A 140 6.68 -17.28 16.81
CA ALA A 140 6.15 -17.34 15.46
C ALA A 140 5.79 -18.77 15.10
N LYS A 141 4.65 -18.95 14.43
CA LYS A 141 4.22 -20.26 13.92
C LYS A 141 3.62 -20.18 12.52
N SER A 142 3.98 -21.16 11.71
CA SER A 142 3.34 -21.49 10.44
C SER A 142 3.83 -22.84 9.94
N ASP A 143 3.04 -23.48 9.08
CA ASP A 143 3.48 -24.69 8.39
C ASP A 143 4.47 -24.35 7.27
N PHE A 144 4.31 -23.18 6.64
CA PHE A 144 5.13 -22.72 5.53
C PHE A 144 5.46 -21.24 5.73
N TYR A 145 6.70 -20.87 5.46
CA TYR A 145 7.15 -19.49 5.50
C TYR A 145 7.69 -19.07 4.14
N ASP A 146 7.01 -18.16 3.46
CA ASP A 146 7.61 -17.42 2.36
C ASP A 146 8.54 -16.30 2.86
N ARG A 147 9.12 -15.52 1.96
CA ARG A 147 10.01 -14.39 2.30
C ARG A 147 9.36 -13.41 3.28
N ASP A 148 8.12 -12.98 3.03
CA ASP A 148 7.49 -11.90 3.81
C ASP A 148 7.05 -12.41 5.18
N GLN A 149 6.48 -13.63 5.21
CA GLN A 149 6.14 -14.35 6.42
C GLN A 149 7.37 -14.61 7.28
N TYR A 150 8.46 -15.08 6.67
CA TYR A 150 9.70 -15.39 7.37
C TYR A 150 10.42 -14.13 7.89
N TYR A 151 10.36 -13.01 7.16
CA TYR A 151 10.90 -11.74 7.64
C TYR A 151 10.31 -11.40 9.02
N LEU A 152 8.99 -11.43 9.15
CA LEU A 152 8.31 -11.14 10.42
C LEU A 152 8.56 -12.23 11.46
N ALA A 153 8.53 -13.50 11.06
CA ALA A 153 8.82 -14.62 11.96
C ALA A 153 10.23 -14.54 12.56
N SER A 154 11.20 -13.97 11.84
CA SER A 154 12.58 -13.86 12.32
C SER A 154 12.71 -13.05 13.60
N PHE A 155 11.79 -12.11 13.88
CA PHE A 155 11.77 -11.30 15.10
C PHE A 155 11.34 -12.08 16.35
N ALA A 156 10.83 -13.30 16.17
CA ALA A 156 10.39 -14.15 17.28
C ALA A 156 11.57 -14.73 18.06
N ASP A 157 11.38 -14.91 19.37
CA ASP A 157 12.30 -15.67 20.21
C ASP A 157 12.29 -17.16 19.85
N GLU A 158 11.16 -17.66 19.33
CA GLU A 158 11.02 -19.02 18.85
C GLU A 158 10.22 -19.06 17.53
N VAL A 159 10.75 -19.72 16.50
CA VAL A 159 10.10 -19.98 15.22
C VAL A 159 9.77 -21.46 15.11
N ILE A 160 8.48 -21.77 15.05
CA ILE A 160 7.96 -23.13 15.04
C ILE A 160 7.39 -23.46 13.67
N MET A 161 7.68 -24.66 13.19
CA MET A 161 7.18 -25.15 11.90
C MET A 161 6.71 -26.59 11.98
N HIS A 162 5.79 -26.99 11.11
CA HIS A 162 5.41 -28.40 10.98
C HIS A 162 6.60 -29.25 10.43
N PRO A 163 6.75 -30.54 10.82
CA PRO A 163 7.80 -31.42 10.30
C PRO A 163 7.81 -31.67 8.78
N LEU A 164 6.75 -31.26 8.07
CA LEU A 164 6.64 -31.30 6.60
C LEU A 164 6.56 -29.89 5.98
N GLY A 165 6.94 -28.87 6.76
CA GLY A 165 6.93 -27.48 6.36
C GLY A 165 8.13 -27.07 5.53
N GLU A 166 8.15 -25.79 5.13
CA GLU A 166 9.23 -25.21 4.33
C GLU A 166 9.44 -23.74 4.68
N VAL A 167 10.71 -23.31 4.65
CA VAL A 167 11.08 -21.89 4.62
C VAL A 167 11.60 -21.58 3.21
N MET A 168 10.87 -20.76 2.45
CA MET A 168 11.21 -20.40 1.08
C MET A 168 11.57 -18.92 0.97
N ILE A 169 12.87 -18.64 0.90
CA ILE A 169 13.41 -17.28 0.78
C ILE A 169 13.90 -17.06 -0.67
N ALA A 170 13.02 -16.56 -1.53
CA ALA A 170 13.27 -16.44 -2.98
C ALA A 170 13.98 -15.12 -3.42
N GLY A 171 14.25 -14.19 -2.50
CA GLY A 171 14.82 -12.87 -2.82
C GLY A 171 13.82 -11.84 -3.37
N TYR A 172 14.33 -10.72 -3.91
CA TYR A 172 13.54 -9.68 -4.58
C TYR A 172 13.80 -9.68 -6.09
N GLY A 173 12.73 -9.43 -6.86
CA GLY A 173 12.81 -9.34 -8.32
C GLY A 173 11.75 -8.41 -8.88
N THR A 174 12.04 -7.83 -10.04
CA THR A 174 11.09 -7.04 -10.83
C THR A 174 10.96 -7.64 -12.22
N PHE A 175 9.74 -7.99 -12.59
CA PHE A 175 9.42 -8.60 -13.87
C PHE A 175 8.36 -7.76 -14.55
N ARG A 176 8.70 -7.18 -15.71
CA ARG A 176 7.80 -6.34 -16.50
C ARG A 176 7.70 -6.90 -17.91
N SER A 177 6.48 -6.94 -18.45
CA SER A 177 6.24 -7.29 -19.84
C SER A 177 6.63 -6.15 -20.77
N TYR A 178 7.09 -6.50 -21.98
CA TYR A 178 7.45 -5.58 -23.05
C TYR A 178 6.60 -5.88 -24.29
N TYR A 179 5.98 -4.85 -24.86
CA TYR A 179 4.92 -4.94 -25.86
C TYR A 179 5.30 -4.33 -27.22
N ALA A 180 6.47 -3.72 -27.37
CA ALA A 180 6.85 -3.05 -28.63
C ALA A 180 6.70 -3.98 -29.85
N GLY A 181 7.18 -5.21 -29.76
CA GLY A 181 7.04 -6.18 -30.86
C GLY A 181 5.59 -6.62 -31.15
N LEU A 182 4.66 -6.47 -30.20
CA LEU A 182 3.22 -6.65 -30.45
C LEU A 182 2.64 -5.40 -31.13
N LEU A 183 2.99 -4.21 -30.65
CA LEU A 183 2.52 -2.93 -31.19
C LEU A 183 2.98 -2.74 -32.64
N ASP A 184 4.21 -3.11 -32.96
CA ASP A 184 4.73 -3.12 -34.34
C ASP A 184 3.91 -4.03 -35.26
N LYS A 185 3.51 -5.22 -34.78
CA LYS A 185 2.66 -6.14 -35.54
C LYS A 185 1.26 -5.59 -35.75
N LEU A 186 0.74 -4.87 -34.76
CA LEU A 186 -0.56 -4.20 -34.83
C LEU A 186 -0.50 -2.85 -35.57
N LYS A 187 0.68 -2.44 -36.06
CA LYS A 187 0.90 -1.15 -36.74
C LYS A 187 0.46 0.05 -35.87
N VAL A 188 0.68 -0.05 -34.57
CA VAL A 188 0.41 1.01 -33.61
C VAL A 188 1.69 1.81 -33.40
N ASN A 189 1.64 3.10 -33.68
CA ASN A 189 2.76 4.02 -33.49
C ASN A 189 2.76 4.56 -32.06
N ILE A 190 3.92 4.50 -31.40
CA ILE A 190 4.11 5.03 -30.04
C ILE A 190 5.08 6.20 -30.08
N HIS A 191 4.54 7.43 -30.03
CA HIS A 191 5.35 8.65 -29.99
C HIS A 191 5.73 8.96 -28.54
N VAL A 192 7.03 9.02 -28.24
CA VAL A 192 7.54 9.26 -26.89
C VAL A 192 8.31 10.56 -26.82
N PHE A 193 7.94 11.40 -25.86
CA PHE A 193 8.64 12.62 -25.50
C PHE A 193 9.11 12.46 -24.06
N ARG A 194 10.40 12.63 -23.77
CA ARG A 194 10.93 12.38 -22.42
C ARG A 194 12.13 13.23 -22.09
N VAL A 195 12.30 13.51 -20.81
CA VAL A 195 13.56 13.97 -20.21
C VAL A 195 13.85 13.12 -18.97
N GLY A 196 15.06 12.55 -18.96
CA GLY A 196 15.54 11.66 -17.91
C GLY A 196 16.04 10.32 -18.46
N THR A 197 17.34 10.08 -18.37
CA THR A 197 17.99 8.82 -18.78
C THR A 197 17.37 7.59 -18.11
N TYR A 198 17.05 7.69 -16.82
CA TYR A 198 16.47 6.61 -16.02
C TYR A 198 14.94 6.60 -16.05
N LYS A 199 14.27 7.48 -16.82
CA LYS A 199 12.81 7.53 -16.93
C LYS A 199 12.28 6.40 -17.81
N ALA A 200 12.27 5.18 -17.25
CA ALA A 200 12.02 3.93 -17.96
C ALA A 200 10.54 3.53 -18.09
N PHE A 201 9.60 4.36 -17.62
CA PHE A 201 8.17 4.03 -17.64
C PHE A 201 7.68 3.67 -19.05
N VAL A 202 8.22 4.34 -20.07
CA VAL A 202 7.86 4.22 -21.48
C VAL A 202 8.38 2.97 -22.18
N GLU A 203 9.40 2.32 -21.62
CA GLU A 203 10.16 1.28 -22.33
C GLU A 203 9.36 0.04 -22.77
N PRO A 204 8.35 -0.45 -22.02
CA PRO A 204 7.52 -1.55 -22.51
C PRO A 204 6.87 -1.28 -23.85
N TYR A 205 6.58 -0.02 -24.16
CA TYR A 205 5.88 0.35 -25.37
C TYR A 205 6.83 0.62 -26.54
N THR A 206 8.13 0.77 -26.28
CA THR A 206 9.13 1.16 -27.29
C THR A 206 10.31 0.19 -27.42
N ARG A 207 10.42 -0.82 -26.55
CA ARG A 207 11.53 -1.78 -26.52
C ARG A 207 11.00 -3.22 -26.33
N GLY A 208 11.86 -4.20 -26.62
CA GLY A 208 11.63 -5.62 -26.29
C GLY A 208 12.17 -6.04 -24.92
N GLY A 209 12.85 -5.14 -24.20
CA GLY A 209 13.43 -5.38 -22.88
C GLY A 209 14.00 -4.11 -22.26
N MET A 210 14.43 -4.20 -21.00
CA MET A 210 15.01 -3.08 -20.25
C MET A 210 16.22 -2.48 -20.98
N SER A 211 16.35 -1.15 -20.95
CA SER A 211 17.64 -0.49 -21.18
C SER A 211 18.66 -0.84 -20.09
N ASP A 212 19.94 -0.61 -20.36
CA ASP A 212 20.99 -0.84 -19.37
C ASP A 212 20.82 0.08 -18.15
N GLU A 213 20.35 1.30 -18.37
CA GLU A 213 20.10 2.30 -17.34
C GLU A 213 18.89 1.92 -16.48
N ALA A 214 17.79 1.46 -17.09
CA ALA A 214 16.64 0.94 -16.37
C ALA A 214 17.01 -0.31 -15.55
N LYS A 215 17.83 -1.19 -16.11
CA LYS A 215 18.31 -2.40 -15.46
C LYS A 215 19.24 -2.08 -14.29
N GLN A 216 20.12 -1.09 -14.43
CA GLN A 216 20.97 -0.60 -13.35
C GLN A 216 20.13 -0.02 -12.20
N ALA A 217 19.19 0.89 -12.51
CA ALA A 217 18.34 1.49 -11.49
C ALA A 217 17.48 0.45 -10.77
N SER A 218 16.91 -0.51 -11.52
CA SER A 218 16.13 -1.60 -10.94
C SER A 218 16.96 -2.49 -10.02
N ARG A 219 18.20 -2.81 -10.42
CA ARG A 219 19.15 -3.56 -9.57
C ARG A 219 19.43 -2.85 -8.26
N THR A 220 19.74 -1.57 -8.30
CA THR A 220 19.97 -0.78 -7.08
C THR A 220 18.82 -0.88 -6.09
N ILE A 221 17.57 -0.89 -6.57
CA ILE A 221 16.40 -1.06 -5.71
C ILE A 221 16.31 -2.49 -5.15
N VAL A 222 16.32 -3.52 -5.99
CA VAL A 222 16.13 -4.90 -5.52
C VAL A 222 17.30 -5.39 -4.67
N ASP A 223 18.54 -4.98 -4.97
CA ASP A 223 19.73 -5.31 -4.19
C ASP A 223 19.67 -4.63 -2.82
N GLY A 224 19.22 -3.36 -2.76
CA GLY A 224 19.06 -2.64 -1.50
C GLY A 224 17.99 -3.27 -0.61
N LEU A 225 16.81 -3.61 -1.17
CA LEU A 225 15.76 -4.32 -0.44
C LEU A 225 16.24 -5.69 0.07
N TRP A 226 16.98 -6.42 -0.77
CA TRP A 226 17.51 -7.72 -0.41
C TRP A 226 18.56 -7.65 0.69
N ASN A 227 19.48 -6.67 0.62
CA ASN A 227 20.47 -6.46 1.67
C ASN A 227 19.80 -6.13 3.01
N THR A 228 18.78 -5.24 3.03
CA THR A 228 18.04 -4.95 4.25
C THR A 228 17.37 -6.20 4.83
N PHE A 229 16.71 -7.02 3.99
CA PHE A 229 16.12 -8.29 4.42
C PHE A 229 17.17 -9.21 5.05
N VAL A 230 18.30 -9.41 4.36
CA VAL A 230 19.37 -10.31 4.80
C VAL A 230 19.97 -9.83 6.12
N GLU A 231 20.28 -8.54 6.24
CA GLU A 231 20.86 -7.96 7.46
C GLU A 231 19.92 -8.12 8.67
N ARG A 232 18.62 -7.84 8.48
CA ARG A 232 17.60 -7.99 9.53
C ARG A 232 17.43 -9.44 9.95
N VAL A 233 17.22 -10.34 8.99
CA VAL A 233 17.01 -11.78 9.28
C VAL A 233 18.24 -12.40 9.90
N ALA A 234 19.43 -12.14 9.36
CA ALA A 234 20.68 -12.64 9.91
C ALA A 234 20.93 -12.13 11.33
N GLY A 235 20.71 -10.83 11.57
CA GLY A 235 20.81 -10.23 12.89
C GLY A 235 19.84 -10.84 13.90
N ASN A 236 18.58 -11.02 13.52
CA ASN A 236 17.54 -11.59 14.37
C ASN A 236 17.81 -13.07 14.72
N ARG A 237 18.33 -13.85 13.76
CA ARG A 237 18.58 -15.29 13.92
C ARG A 237 20.00 -15.64 14.37
N GLY A 238 20.88 -14.64 14.54
CA GLY A 238 22.28 -14.86 14.89
C GLY A 238 23.09 -15.59 13.81
N LEU A 239 22.72 -15.43 12.54
CA LEU A 239 23.38 -16.04 11.39
C LEU A 239 24.37 -15.08 10.72
N ASP A 240 25.29 -15.60 9.91
CA ASP A 240 26.06 -14.76 8.99
C ASP A 240 25.14 -14.34 7.81
N PRO A 241 25.12 -13.06 7.40
CA PRO A 241 24.45 -12.63 6.17
C PRO A 241 24.73 -13.51 4.95
N ALA A 242 25.97 -14.02 4.82
CA ALA A 242 26.37 -14.90 3.73
C ALA A 242 25.63 -16.24 3.74
N ASP A 243 25.25 -16.75 4.92
CA ASP A 243 24.50 -17.99 5.06
C ASP A 243 23.05 -17.79 4.58
N VAL A 244 22.39 -16.69 4.97
CA VAL A 244 21.03 -16.37 4.47
C VAL A 244 21.02 -16.24 2.95
N ILE A 245 22.05 -15.60 2.38
CA ILE A 245 22.23 -15.49 0.92
C ILE A 245 22.46 -16.87 0.29
N ALA A 246 23.29 -17.71 0.90
CA ALA A 246 23.57 -19.05 0.39
C ALA A 246 22.33 -19.95 0.44
N TYR A 247 21.52 -19.86 1.50
CA TYR A 247 20.25 -20.55 1.63
C TYR A 247 19.31 -20.22 0.46
N ALA A 248 19.13 -18.94 0.17
CA ALA A 248 18.28 -18.47 -0.93
C ALA A 248 18.81 -18.89 -2.31
N ASN A 249 20.11 -18.70 -2.55
CA ASN A 249 20.70 -18.86 -3.90
C ASN A 249 21.06 -20.30 -4.26
N ARG A 250 21.24 -21.18 -3.27
CA ARG A 250 21.65 -22.59 -3.45
C ARG A 250 20.63 -23.55 -2.87
N TYR A 251 19.38 -23.12 -2.78
CA TYR A 251 18.31 -23.88 -2.15
C TYR A 251 18.17 -25.29 -2.72
N ASP A 252 18.29 -25.45 -4.05
CA ASP A 252 18.21 -26.74 -4.73
C ASP A 252 19.36 -27.70 -4.31
N GLU A 253 20.59 -27.20 -4.22
CA GLU A 253 21.75 -27.98 -3.79
C GLU A 253 21.62 -28.38 -2.31
N LEU A 254 21.24 -27.42 -1.46
CA LEU A 254 21.05 -27.63 -0.03
C LEU A 254 19.95 -28.65 0.25
N LEU A 255 18.81 -28.53 -0.43
CA LEU A 255 17.70 -29.45 -0.29
C LEU A 255 18.04 -30.85 -0.76
N ARG A 256 18.79 -30.97 -1.87
CA ARG A 256 19.30 -32.28 -2.33
C ARG A 256 20.23 -32.92 -1.32
N ASN A 257 21.12 -32.15 -0.69
CA ASN A 257 22.02 -32.65 0.34
C ASN A 257 21.27 -33.07 1.62
N ALA A 258 20.15 -32.40 1.93
CA ALA A 258 19.21 -32.78 2.99
C ALA A 258 18.29 -33.95 2.61
N GLY A 259 18.47 -34.58 1.44
CA GLY A 259 17.63 -35.70 1.00
C GLY A 259 16.20 -35.33 0.63
N GLY A 260 15.93 -34.04 0.37
CA GLY A 260 14.58 -33.53 0.07
C GLY A 260 13.76 -33.13 1.29
N ASP A 261 14.35 -33.16 2.49
CA ASP A 261 13.67 -32.75 3.73
C ASP A 261 13.82 -31.23 3.96
N THR A 262 12.79 -30.48 3.56
CA THR A 262 12.73 -29.00 3.66
C THR A 262 12.72 -28.52 5.11
N ALA A 263 12.02 -29.25 5.98
CA ALA A 263 11.86 -28.89 7.38
C ALA A 263 13.15 -29.09 8.16
N ARG A 264 13.80 -30.24 7.93
CA ARG A 264 15.12 -30.52 8.51
C ARG A 264 16.17 -29.55 7.99
N LEU A 265 16.14 -29.22 6.69
CA LEU A 265 17.04 -28.23 6.11
C LEU A 265 16.92 -26.88 6.85
N ALA A 266 15.71 -26.34 7.03
CA ALA A 266 15.52 -25.07 7.73
C ALA A 266 16.00 -25.12 9.20
N LEU A 267 15.76 -26.24 9.89
CA LEU A 267 16.22 -26.44 11.27
C LEU A 267 17.74 -26.49 11.38
N ASP A 268 18.40 -27.29 10.53
CA ASP A 268 19.86 -27.44 10.53
C ASP A 268 20.57 -26.15 10.12
N TYR A 269 19.90 -25.29 9.35
CA TYR A 269 20.40 -23.96 8.97
C TYR A 269 20.17 -22.87 10.03
N GLY A 270 19.48 -23.19 11.14
CA GLY A 270 19.17 -22.24 12.22
C GLY A 270 18.04 -21.26 11.90
N LEU A 271 17.30 -21.48 10.81
CA LEU A 271 16.19 -20.61 10.42
C LEU A 271 14.93 -20.84 11.27
N ILE A 272 14.77 -22.04 11.82
CA ILE A 272 13.68 -22.36 12.74
C ILE A 272 14.24 -22.97 14.03
N ASP A 273 13.43 -22.97 15.08
CA ASP A 273 13.82 -23.47 16.40
C ASP A 273 13.22 -24.85 16.70
N LYS A 274 11.97 -25.09 16.28
CA LYS A 274 11.28 -26.37 16.55
C LYS A 274 10.43 -26.86 15.40
N LEU A 275 10.41 -28.19 15.27
CA LEU A 275 9.49 -28.92 14.42
C LEU A 275 8.42 -29.59 15.28
N LEU A 276 7.21 -29.05 15.27
CA LEU A 276 6.09 -29.54 16.09
C LEU A 276 4.91 -29.93 15.21
N ASP A 277 4.35 -31.11 15.46
CA ASP A 277 3.04 -31.47 14.91
C ASP A 277 1.91 -30.71 15.63
N PRO A 278 0.65 -30.78 15.16
CA PRO A 278 -0.43 -29.99 15.74
C PRO A 278 -0.71 -30.26 17.23
N GLU A 279 -0.50 -31.49 17.71
CA GLU A 279 -0.71 -31.85 19.12
C GLU A 279 0.40 -31.25 19.97
N ALA A 280 1.66 -31.45 19.58
CA ALA A 280 2.82 -30.90 20.27
C ALA A 280 2.84 -29.36 20.26
N LEU A 281 2.41 -28.73 19.16
CA LEU A 281 2.26 -27.28 19.08
C LEU A 281 1.18 -26.77 20.05
N SER A 282 0.03 -27.44 20.10
CA SER A 282 -1.05 -27.08 21.04
C SER A 282 -0.58 -27.14 22.48
N ASP A 283 0.12 -28.20 22.86
CA ASP A 283 0.66 -28.36 24.21
C ASP A 283 1.77 -27.35 24.53
N HIS A 284 2.61 -27.03 23.55
CA HIS A 284 3.61 -25.97 23.69
C HIS A 284 2.97 -24.60 23.98
N LEU A 285 1.94 -24.21 23.21
CA LEU A 285 1.25 -22.93 23.40
C LEU A 285 0.50 -22.86 24.75
N LYS A 286 -0.13 -23.95 25.20
CA LYS A 286 -0.75 -24.03 26.55
C LYS A 286 0.28 -23.82 27.66
N GLY A 287 1.48 -24.39 27.49
CA GLY A 287 2.56 -24.26 28.46
C GLY A 287 3.02 -22.82 28.68
N MET A 288 2.91 -21.96 27.66
CA MET A 288 3.32 -20.55 27.74
C MET A 288 2.39 -19.70 28.61
N THR A 289 1.11 -20.05 28.69
CA THR A 289 0.07 -19.24 29.37
C THR A 289 -0.43 -19.89 30.66
N GLY A 290 0.50 -20.54 31.38
CA GLY A 290 0.24 -21.09 32.71
C GLY A 290 -0.34 -22.50 32.76
N GLY A 291 -0.36 -23.23 31.64
CA GLY A 291 -0.65 -24.67 31.63
C GLY A 291 -2.12 -25.05 31.85
N ALA A 292 -3.05 -24.16 31.53
CA ALA A 292 -4.48 -24.48 31.50
C ALA A 292 -4.80 -25.54 30.42
N ASP A 293 -6.00 -26.15 30.48
CA ASP A 293 -6.46 -27.13 29.48
C ASP A 293 -6.49 -26.54 28.04
N THR A 294 -6.59 -25.21 27.92
CA THR A 294 -6.62 -24.48 26.65
C THR A 294 -5.59 -23.37 26.59
N PHE A 295 -5.13 -23.05 25.39
CA PHE A 295 -4.23 -21.91 25.14
C PHE A 295 -4.98 -20.59 25.41
N THR A 296 -4.57 -19.88 26.46
CA THR A 296 -5.21 -18.63 26.89
C THR A 296 -4.68 -17.47 26.05
N HIS A 297 -5.54 -16.84 25.26
CA HIS A 297 -5.14 -15.77 24.36
C HIS A 297 -6.26 -14.75 24.14
N VAL A 298 -5.86 -13.61 23.60
CA VAL A 298 -6.73 -12.56 23.06
C VAL A 298 -6.37 -12.34 21.60
N ALA A 299 -7.37 -12.17 20.73
CA ALA A 299 -7.13 -11.98 19.31
C ALA A 299 -6.71 -10.53 19.02
N MET A 300 -5.93 -10.31 17.96
CA MET A 300 -5.56 -8.95 17.55
C MET A 300 -6.76 -8.03 17.32
N GLY A 301 -7.87 -8.60 16.81
CA GLY A 301 -9.11 -7.88 16.53
C GLY A 301 -9.75 -7.27 17.78
N ASP A 302 -9.52 -7.84 18.95
CA ASP A 302 -10.01 -7.30 20.21
C ASP A 302 -9.23 -6.03 20.60
N TYR A 303 -7.97 -5.90 20.20
CA TYR A 303 -7.19 -4.69 20.48
C TYR A 303 -7.34 -3.57 19.42
N VAL A 304 -8.28 -3.69 18.49
CA VAL A 304 -8.53 -2.63 17.48
C VAL A 304 -9.49 -1.59 18.04
N ASP A 305 -9.06 -0.32 18.16
CA ASP A 305 -9.97 0.75 18.56
C ASP A 305 -10.87 1.18 17.39
N PRO A 306 -12.12 1.58 17.68
CA PRO A 306 -12.90 2.33 16.71
C PRO A 306 -12.22 3.69 16.45
N ASP A 307 -12.07 4.06 15.18
CA ASP A 307 -11.63 5.41 14.77
C ASP A 307 -12.66 6.44 15.25
N LEU A 308 -12.44 7.03 16.42
CA LEU A 308 -13.28 8.11 16.95
C LEU A 308 -12.55 9.45 16.80
N PRO A 309 -13.14 10.46 16.15
CA PRO A 309 -12.53 11.77 16.07
C PRO A 309 -12.41 12.38 17.48
N PRO A 310 -11.28 13.03 17.82
CA PRO A 310 -11.15 13.68 19.11
C PRO A 310 -12.23 14.76 19.26
N LEU A 311 -12.96 14.71 20.39
CA LEU A 311 -14.08 15.64 20.66
C LEU A 311 -13.59 17.06 20.98
N PHE A 312 -12.34 17.22 21.42
CA PHE A 312 -11.76 18.50 21.84
C PHE A 312 -10.25 18.55 21.53
N GLY A 313 -9.72 19.76 21.33
CA GLY A 313 -8.29 20.01 21.15
C GLY A 313 -7.88 20.29 19.70
N LYS A 314 -6.60 20.62 19.51
CA LYS A 314 -6.00 20.68 18.18
C LYS A 314 -5.71 19.27 17.70
N SER A 315 -5.87 19.02 16.40
CA SER A 315 -5.59 17.73 15.76
C SER A 315 -4.55 17.87 14.66
N VAL A 316 -3.90 16.74 14.33
CA VAL A 316 -3.08 16.58 13.14
C VAL A 316 -3.94 15.90 12.07
N ALA A 317 -4.09 16.53 10.91
CA ALA A 317 -4.86 15.96 9.81
C ALA A 317 -3.97 15.01 8.98
N VAL A 318 -4.23 13.70 9.01
CA VAL A 318 -3.53 12.72 8.20
C VAL A 318 -4.30 12.46 6.91
N ILE A 319 -3.73 12.84 5.77
CA ILE A 319 -4.37 12.73 4.45
C ILE A 319 -3.72 11.60 3.65
N PRO A 320 -4.40 10.46 3.45
CA PRO A 320 -3.87 9.39 2.62
C PRO A 320 -3.95 9.75 1.13
N LEU A 321 -2.81 9.72 0.46
CA LEU A 321 -2.66 9.94 -0.98
C LEU A 321 -2.15 8.65 -1.63
N THR A 322 -3.07 7.72 -1.91
CA THR A 322 -2.76 6.38 -2.42
C THR A 322 -3.22 6.20 -3.87
N GLY A 323 -2.30 5.76 -4.73
CA GLY A 323 -2.60 5.37 -6.11
C GLY A 323 -2.11 6.37 -7.17
N THR A 324 -2.62 6.23 -8.39
CA THR A 324 -2.23 7.08 -9.52
C THR A 324 -2.84 8.48 -9.38
N ILE A 325 -2.04 9.51 -9.65
CA ILE A 325 -2.47 10.92 -9.58
C ILE A 325 -3.16 11.33 -10.88
N LEU A 326 -4.41 11.77 -10.80
CA LEU A 326 -5.23 12.17 -11.93
C LEU A 326 -5.96 13.50 -11.66
N THR A 327 -6.42 14.15 -12.72
CA THR A 327 -7.23 15.38 -12.65
C THR A 327 -8.69 15.09 -12.33
N GLY A 328 -9.39 15.99 -11.66
CA GLY A 328 -10.80 15.80 -11.31
C GLY A 328 -11.00 15.06 -9.99
N ASP A 329 -12.27 14.76 -9.69
CA ASP A 329 -12.65 13.86 -8.62
C ASP A 329 -12.40 12.41 -8.99
N MET A 330 -11.88 11.63 -8.03
CA MET A 330 -11.51 10.25 -8.26
C MET A 330 -12.06 9.32 -7.18
N PRO A 331 -12.43 8.07 -7.54
CA PRO A 331 -12.80 7.06 -6.55
C PRO A 331 -11.58 6.65 -5.72
N ARG A 332 -11.84 5.91 -4.62
CA ARG A 332 -10.79 5.30 -3.80
C ARG A 332 -9.85 4.45 -4.67
N GLY A 333 -8.55 4.48 -4.34
CA GLY A 333 -7.48 3.83 -5.11
C GLY A 333 -6.80 4.74 -6.15
N TYR A 334 -7.27 5.98 -6.27
CA TYR A 334 -6.65 7.04 -7.08
C TYR A 334 -6.53 8.32 -6.26
N ILE A 335 -5.61 9.20 -6.69
CA ILE A 335 -5.45 10.53 -6.11
C ILE A 335 -6.07 11.53 -7.07
N GLY A 336 -7.27 12.02 -6.75
CA GLY A 336 -7.97 13.05 -7.52
C GLY A 336 -7.57 14.45 -7.08
N ALA A 337 -7.06 15.26 -8.00
CA ALA A 337 -6.61 16.63 -7.70
C ALA A 337 -7.71 17.48 -7.06
N ASP A 338 -8.95 17.40 -7.57
CA ASP A 338 -10.04 18.26 -7.12
C ASP A 338 -10.50 17.85 -5.71
N THR A 339 -10.55 16.56 -5.44
CA THR A 339 -10.87 15.99 -4.12
C THR A 339 -9.83 16.41 -3.07
N VAL A 340 -8.54 16.27 -3.38
CA VAL A 340 -7.44 16.58 -2.44
C VAL A 340 -7.32 18.08 -2.21
N THR A 341 -7.42 18.90 -3.27
CA THR A 341 -7.34 20.36 -3.13
C THR A 341 -8.52 20.92 -2.35
N SER A 342 -9.73 20.39 -2.54
CA SER A 342 -10.90 20.78 -1.74
C SER A 342 -10.70 20.43 -0.26
N LEU A 343 -10.22 19.21 0.04
CA LEU A 343 -9.94 18.79 1.42
C LEU A 343 -8.86 19.66 2.09
N LEU A 344 -7.79 20.00 1.37
CA LEU A 344 -6.74 20.88 1.89
C LEU A 344 -7.24 22.31 2.12
N ALA A 345 -8.15 22.80 1.27
CA ALA A 345 -8.80 24.09 1.47
C ALA A 345 -9.69 24.09 2.73
N ASP A 346 -10.48 23.03 2.95
CA ASP A 346 -11.29 22.87 4.16
C ASP A 346 -10.41 22.82 5.42
N ILE A 347 -9.28 22.10 5.35
CA ILE A 347 -8.32 22.00 6.46
C ILE A 347 -7.68 23.35 6.77
N ARG A 348 -7.31 24.13 5.75
CA ARG A 348 -6.73 25.47 5.92
C ARG A 348 -7.66 26.38 6.72
N ASP A 349 -8.96 26.23 6.54
CA ASP A 349 -9.98 27.09 7.14
C ASP A 349 -10.52 26.51 8.48
N ASP A 350 -10.06 25.32 8.92
CA ASP A 350 -10.45 24.70 10.21
C ASP A 350 -9.47 25.08 11.35
N PRO A 351 -9.89 25.89 12.34
CA PRO A 351 -9.02 26.33 13.43
C PRO A 351 -8.58 25.21 14.39
N ARG A 352 -9.15 24.01 14.27
CA ARG A 352 -8.78 22.83 15.07
C ARG A 352 -7.54 22.14 14.49
N VAL A 353 -7.22 22.32 13.21
CA VAL A 353 -6.08 21.63 12.61
C VAL A 353 -4.78 22.39 12.92
N GLY A 354 -3.88 21.73 13.63
CA GLY A 354 -2.58 22.29 13.99
C GLY A 354 -1.47 22.00 12.99
N ALA A 355 -1.58 20.89 12.26
CA ALA A 355 -0.61 20.43 11.26
C ALA A 355 -1.28 19.44 10.28
N VAL A 356 -0.66 19.24 9.11
CA VAL A 356 -1.07 18.27 8.11
C VAL A 356 0.03 17.26 7.87
N VAL A 357 -0.32 15.97 7.84
CA VAL A 357 0.55 14.89 7.39
C VAL A 357 0.01 14.33 6.08
N LEU A 358 0.75 14.51 4.99
CA LEU A 358 0.45 13.89 3.70
C LEU A 358 1.06 12.49 3.68
N ARG A 359 0.23 11.45 3.77
CA ARG A 359 0.69 10.06 3.70
C ARG A 359 0.67 9.57 2.25
N ILE A 360 1.81 9.64 1.56
CA ILE A 360 1.91 9.41 0.12
C ILE A 360 2.30 7.96 -0.20
N ASP A 361 1.48 7.29 -1.01
CA ASP A 361 1.76 6.00 -1.64
C ASP A 361 1.41 6.06 -3.13
N SER A 362 2.31 6.63 -3.93
CA SER A 362 2.08 6.88 -5.34
C SER A 362 3.35 6.76 -6.17
N GLY A 363 3.25 6.03 -7.28
CA GLY A 363 4.24 6.05 -8.36
C GLY A 363 4.19 7.32 -9.23
N GLY A 364 3.22 8.21 -8.97
CA GLY A 364 3.00 9.46 -9.70
C GLY A 364 1.75 9.44 -10.58
N GLY A 365 1.78 10.20 -11.67
CA GLY A 365 0.66 10.37 -12.58
C GLY A 365 0.73 11.69 -13.33
N SER A 366 -0.41 12.37 -13.46
CA SER A 366 -0.52 13.67 -14.11
C SER A 366 0.31 14.74 -13.40
N ALA A 367 1.25 15.34 -14.13
CA ALA A 367 2.06 16.45 -13.63
C ALA A 367 1.21 17.68 -13.31
N PHE A 368 0.16 17.93 -14.10
CA PHE A 368 -0.78 19.03 -13.86
C PHE A 368 -1.56 18.83 -12.56
N ALA A 369 -2.12 17.64 -12.34
CA ALA A 369 -2.81 17.28 -11.10
C ALA A 369 -1.88 17.39 -9.88
N SER A 370 -0.63 16.92 -10.03
CA SER A 370 0.38 17.02 -8.97
C SER A 370 0.69 18.48 -8.61
N GLU A 371 0.77 19.37 -9.60
CA GLU A 371 0.98 20.81 -9.36
C GLU A 371 -0.23 21.48 -8.71
N LEU A 372 -1.47 21.11 -9.06
CA LEU A 372 -2.67 21.63 -8.38
C LEU A 372 -2.63 21.29 -6.89
N ILE A 373 -2.33 20.04 -6.55
CA ILE A 373 -2.21 19.60 -5.16
C ILE A 373 -1.05 20.33 -4.46
N ARG A 374 0.15 20.35 -5.06
CA ARG A 374 1.32 21.03 -4.48
C ARG A 374 1.08 22.54 -4.28
N ALA A 375 0.35 23.18 -5.19
CA ALA A 375 0.00 24.58 -5.05
C ALA A 375 -0.96 24.82 -3.87
N GLU A 376 -1.91 23.91 -3.61
CA GLU A 376 -2.76 24.00 -2.42
C GLU A 376 -2.00 23.69 -1.13
N VAL A 377 -1.08 22.72 -1.15
CA VAL A 377 -0.15 22.48 -0.04
C VAL A 377 0.61 23.75 0.33
N ALA A 378 1.14 24.47 -0.66
CA ALA A 378 1.81 25.75 -0.42
C ALA A 378 0.88 26.83 0.17
N ARG A 379 -0.43 26.80 -0.13
CA ARG A 379 -1.42 27.71 0.48
C ARG A 379 -1.70 27.34 1.95
N VAL A 380 -1.74 26.04 2.28
CA VAL A 380 -1.84 25.56 3.66
C VAL A 380 -0.63 26.04 4.47
N GLN A 381 0.57 25.86 3.94
CA GLN A 381 1.82 26.34 4.55
C GLN A 381 1.83 27.86 4.73
N ALA A 382 1.40 28.61 3.71
CA ALA A 382 1.29 30.08 3.81
C ALA A 382 0.27 30.55 4.85
N GLY A 383 -0.70 29.71 5.22
CA GLY A 383 -1.63 29.91 6.32
C GLY A 383 -1.03 29.68 7.72
N GLY A 384 0.23 29.23 7.79
CA GLY A 384 0.93 28.94 9.04
C GLY A 384 0.68 27.53 9.59
N ILE A 385 0.10 26.64 8.78
CA ILE A 385 -0.10 25.23 9.15
C ILE A 385 1.07 24.42 8.56
N PRO A 386 1.92 23.80 9.40
CA PRO A 386 3.01 22.94 8.93
C PRO A 386 2.47 21.74 8.13
N VAL A 387 3.15 21.41 7.04
CA VAL A 387 2.84 20.24 6.21
C VAL A 387 4.04 19.29 6.21
N VAL A 388 3.86 18.13 6.83
CA VAL A 388 4.84 17.04 6.86
C VAL A 388 4.40 15.96 5.86
N VAL A 389 5.36 15.33 5.20
CA VAL A 389 5.11 14.18 4.31
C VAL A 389 5.59 12.91 4.99
N SER A 390 4.74 11.89 5.02
CA SER A 390 5.11 10.52 5.35
C SER A 390 5.01 9.67 4.08
N MET A 391 6.14 9.26 3.53
CA MET A 391 6.19 8.39 2.36
C MET A 391 5.96 6.94 2.79
N ALA A 392 4.87 6.36 2.31
CA ALA A 392 4.47 5.01 2.65
C ALA A 392 4.71 4.11 1.44
N GLY A 393 5.86 3.42 1.38
CA GLY A 393 6.15 2.45 0.32
C GLY A 393 6.66 3.07 -0.98
N THR A 394 5.85 3.89 -1.67
CA THR A 394 6.31 4.62 -2.87
C THR A 394 5.89 6.09 -2.85
N ALA A 395 6.79 7.02 -3.14
CA ALA A 395 6.45 8.43 -3.36
C ALA A 395 7.33 9.00 -4.48
N ALA A 396 7.09 8.53 -5.71
CA ALA A 396 7.94 8.80 -6.86
C ALA A 396 7.21 9.68 -7.90
N SER A 397 7.98 10.37 -8.74
CA SER A 397 7.48 11.20 -9.84
C SER A 397 6.48 12.24 -9.35
N GLY A 398 5.21 12.17 -9.74
CA GLY A 398 4.18 13.11 -9.26
C GLY A 398 3.97 13.07 -7.74
N GLY A 399 4.20 11.92 -7.08
CA GLY A 399 4.17 11.82 -5.63
C GLY A 399 5.27 12.67 -4.98
N TYR A 400 6.49 12.61 -5.54
CA TYR A 400 7.59 13.46 -5.10
C TYR A 400 7.36 14.94 -5.46
N TRP A 401 6.69 15.23 -6.57
CA TRP A 401 6.30 16.60 -6.94
C TRP A 401 5.40 17.25 -5.88
N ILE A 402 4.43 16.51 -5.35
CA ILE A 402 3.56 16.97 -4.25
C ILE A 402 4.39 17.21 -2.99
N ALA A 403 5.31 16.29 -2.68
CA ALA A 403 6.13 16.34 -1.47
C ALA A 403 7.24 17.39 -1.48
N ALA A 404 7.71 17.81 -2.66
CA ALA A 404 8.98 18.52 -2.83
C ALA A 404 9.14 19.79 -1.97
N THR A 405 8.03 20.47 -1.65
CA THR A 405 8.03 21.72 -0.86
C THR A 405 7.42 21.58 0.52
N ALA A 406 7.20 20.35 1.01
CA ALA A 406 6.77 20.11 2.38
C ALA A 406 7.83 20.61 3.38
N ASP A 407 7.39 20.94 4.60
CA ASP A 407 8.27 21.45 5.66
C ASP A 407 9.24 20.36 6.15
N GLU A 408 8.80 19.10 6.16
CA GLU A 408 9.63 17.94 6.46
C GLU A 408 9.13 16.70 5.70
N ILE A 409 10.06 15.86 5.25
CA ILE A 409 9.80 14.62 4.50
C ILE A 409 10.39 13.44 5.26
N TRP A 410 9.53 12.52 5.67
CA TRP A 410 9.87 11.24 6.26
C TRP A 410 9.66 10.10 5.26
N ALA A 411 10.56 9.13 5.26
CA ALA A 411 10.42 7.91 4.47
C ALA A 411 11.02 6.70 5.20
N ALA A 412 10.37 5.54 5.09
CA ALA A 412 11.01 4.30 5.54
C ALA A 412 12.29 4.04 4.71
N PRO A 413 13.32 3.38 5.27
CA PRO A 413 14.58 3.09 4.56
C PRO A 413 14.36 2.41 3.20
N THR A 414 13.37 1.53 3.12
CA THR A 414 12.99 0.74 1.94
C THR A 414 11.94 1.39 1.04
N THR A 415 11.53 2.63 1.32
CA THR A 415 10.59 3.38 0.47
C THR A 415 11.20 3.71 -0.89
N VAL A 416 10.47 3.53 -1.99
CA VAL A 416 10.90 3.95 -3.33
C VAL A 416 10.44 5.38 -3.61
N THR A 417 11.38 6.30 -3.81
CA THR A 417 11.11 7.73 -4.03
C THR A 417 11.95 8.30 -5.17
N GLY A 418 11.90 9.61 -5.37
CA GLY A 418 12.56 10.31 -6.48
C GLY A 418 11.78 10.15 -7.77
N SER A 419 12.38 9.52 -8.79
CA SER A 419 11.89 9.49 -10.18
C SER A 419 11.59 10.89 -10.73
N ILE A 420 12.46 11.85 -10.40
CA ILE A 420 12.37 13.25 -10.84
C ILE A 420 12.68 13.31 -12.34
N GLY A 421 11.63 13.29 -13.15
CA GLY A 421 11.72 13.18 -14.60
C GLY A 421 10.33 13.20 -15.22
N ILE A 422 10.23 13.58 -16.49
CA ILE A 422 8.94 13.76 -17.18
C ILE A 422 8.94 13.02 -18.50
N PHE A 423 7.80 12.44 -18.83
CA PHE A 423 7.55 11.87 -20.15
C PHE A 423 6.11 12.16 -20.58
N ALA A 424 5.88 12.06 -21.89
CA ALA A 424 4.57 11.96 -22.51
C ALA A 424 4.62 10.85 -23.57
N ILE A 425 3.53 10.09 -23.66
CA ILE A 425 3.33 9.07 -24.69
C ILE A 425 2.06 9.44 -25.47
N VAL A 426 2.14 9.44 -26.80
CA VAL A 426 1.00 9.62 -27.68
C VAL A 426 0.91 8.39 -28.59
N PRO A 427 -0.02 7.46 -28.37
CA PRO A 427 -0.26 6.36 -29.29
C PRO A 427 -1.10 6.84 -30.49
N THR A 428 -0.74 6.38 -31.68
CA THR A 428 -1.48 6.66 -32.91
C THR A 428 -1.66 5.39 -33.76
N PHE A 429 -2.70 5.36 -34.58
CA PHE A 429 -3.24 4.16 -35.25
C PHE A 429 -3.39 4.34 -36.76
N GLU A 430 -2.82 5.40 -37.33
CA GLU A 430 -2.92 5.73 -38.76
C GLU A 430 -2.45 4.58 -39.66
N GLU A 431 -1.36 3.91 -39.30
CA GLU A 431 -0.84 2.76 -40.06
C GLU A 431 -1.73 1.52 -39.89
N ALA A 432 -2.20 1.25 -38.66
CA ALA A 432 -3.14 0.16 -38.39
C ALA A 432 -4.45 0.32 -39.17
N LEU A 433 -4.95 1.55 -39.28
CA LEU A 433 -6.15 1.89 -40.01
C LEU A 433 -5.94 1.76 -41.52
N ASP A 434 -4.80 2.23 -42.04
CA ASP A 434 -4.48 2.10 -43.46
C ASP A 434 -4.40 0.62 -43.90
N GLU A 435 -3.84 -0.25 -43.05
CA GLU A 435 -3.76 -1.71 -43.29
C GLU A 435 -5.15 -2.35 -43.47
N VAL A 436 -6.17 -1.86 -42.77
CA VAL A 436 -7.57 -2.34 -42.90
C VAL A 436 -8.40 -1.51 -43.88
N GLY A 437 -7.77 -0.61 -44.63
CA GLY A 437 -8.40 0.20 -45.68
C GLY A 437 -9.16 1.43 -45.15
N VAL A 438 -8.99 1.80 -43.88
CA VAL A 438 -9.57 3.02 -43.30
C VAL A 438 -8.58 4.17 -43.49
N ARG A 439 -8.97 5.16 -44.29
CA ARG A 439 -8.18 6.35 -44.58
C ARG A 439 -8.87 7.62 -44.10
N ARG A 440 -8.08 8.64 -43.80
CA ARG A 440 -8.55 9.97 -43.44
C ARG A 440 -8.10 10.99 -44.47
N ASP A 441 -9.01 11.90 -44.80
CA ASP A 441 -8.77 13.03 -45.68
C ASP A 441 -9.55 14.24 -45.15
N GLY A 442 -9.08 15.45 -45.43
CA GLY A 442 -9.69 16.67 -44.94
C GLY A 442 -8.84 17.91 -45.21
N VAL A 443 -9.35 19.04 -44.74
CA VAL A 443 -8.68 20.34 -44.84
C VAL A 443 -8.55 20.96 -43.45
N ALA A 444 -7.45 21.67 -43.21
CA ALA A 444 -7.17 22.32 -41.95
C ALA A 444 -6.82 23.80 -42.17
N THR A 445 -7.27 24.65 -41.26
CA THR A 445 -6.96 26.09 -41.28
C THR A 445 -5.58 26.41 -40.69
N GLY A 446 -4.92 25.42 -40.08
CA GLY A 446 -3.58 25.56 -39.50
C GLY A 446 -2.97 24.22 -39.09
N PRO A 447 -1.65 24.19 -38.81
CA PRO A 447 -0.89 22.96 -38.62
C PRO A 447 -1.19 22.18 -37.33
N PHE A 448 -1.93 22.77 -36.39
CA PHE A 448 -2.25 22.13 -35.10
C PHE A 448 -3.68 21.57 -35.03
N VAL A 449 -4.51 21.81 -36.05
CA VAL A 449 -5.87 21.23 -36.10
C VAL A 449 -5.73 19.72 -36.26
N GLY A 450 -6.28 18.95 -35.31
CA GLY A 450 -6.17 17.48 -35.30
C GLY A 450 -4.79 16.94 -34.94
N ALA A 451 -3.88 17.75 -34.41
CA ALA A 451 -2.49 17.34 -34.20
C ALA A 451 -2.25 16.33 -33.05
N LEU A 452 -3.27 16.05 -32.24
CA LEU A 452 -3.29 14.96 -31.26
C LEU A 452 -4.39 13.94 -31.58
N ASP A 453 -4.88 13.94 -32.81
CA ASP A 453 -5.85 12.95 -33.26
C ASP A 453 -5.17 11.59 -33.37
N PRO A 454 -5.61 10.58 -32.61
CA PRO A 454 -4.95 9.28 -32.57
C PRO A 454 -5.02 8.54 -33.92
N MET A 455 -5.86 8.98 -34.87
CA MET A 455 -5.96 8.35 -36.19
C MET A 455 -5.16 9.07 -37.28
N ALA A 456 -4.51 10.20 -36.96
CA ALA A 456 -3.82 11.04 -37.95
C ALA A 456 -2.29 11.11 -37.76
N GLY A 457 -1.76 10.44 -36.75
CA GLY A 457 -0.35 10.53 -36.37
C GLY A 457 0.00 11.86 -35.67
N VAL A 458 1.26 11.99 -35.27
CA VAL A 458 1.80 13.21 -34.66
C VAL A 458 2.73 13.91 -35.65
N GLY A 459 2.32 15.06 -36.19
CA GLY A 459 3.14 15.86 -37.10
C GLY A 459 4.33 16.53 -36.39
N GLU A 460 5.39 16.83 -37.14
CA GLU A 460 6.64 17.37 -36.58
C GLU A 460 6.48 18.63 -35.73
N ALA A 461 5.60 19.54 -36.14
CA ALA A 461 5.36 20.79 -35.41
C ALA A 461 4.79 20.51 -34.01
N MET A 462 3.85 19.57 -33.91
CA MET A 462 3.29 19.15 -32.62
C MET A 462 4.30 18.33 -31.82
N ALA A 463 5.07 17.45 -32.47
CA ALA A 463 6.14 16.71 -31.81
C ALA A 463 7.17 17.66 -31.13
N ARG A 464 7.60 18.72 -31.82
CA ARG A 464 8.48 19.75 -31.24
C ARG A 464 7.82 20.50 -30.08
N ALA A 465 6.53 20.81 -30.18
CA ALA A 465 5.78 21.48 -29.11
C ALA A 465 5.65 20.61 -27.87
N LEU A 466 5.34 19.31 -28.03
CA LEU A 466 5.26 18.33 -26.94
C LEU A 466 6.62 18.14 -26.28
N GLN A 467 7.69 17.98 -27.05
CA GLN A 467 9.05 17.88 -26.51
C GLN A 467 9.44 19.14 -25.71
N SER A 468 9.15 20.33 -26.23
CA SER A 468 9.41 21.60 -25.53
C SER A 468 8.63 21.71 -24.22
N ASN A 469 7.39 21.19 -24.20
CA ASN A 469 6.56 21.15 -22.99
C ASN A 469 7.15 20.20 -21.93
N VAL A 470 7.59 19.01 -22.33
CA VAL A 470 8.24 18.04 -21.43
C VAL A 470 9.53 18.63 -20.84
N GLU A 471 10.35 19.31 -21.66
CA GLU A 471 11.57 19.97 -21.20
C GLU A 471 11.30 21.11 -20.22
N TYR A 472 10.27 21.93 -20.48
CA TYR A 472 9.84 22.97 -19.54
C TYR A 472 9.36 22.37 -18.23
N GLY A 473 8.54 21.32 -18.29
CA GLY A 473 8.06 20.63 -17.09
C GLY A 473 9.23 20.06 -16.28
N TYR A 474 10.23 19.47 -16.93
CA TYR A 474 11.40 18.93 -16.26
C TYR A 474 12.18 20.01 -15.51
N ARG A 475 12.49 21.14 -16.16
CA ARG A 475 13.13 22.29 -15.50
C ARG A 475 12.34 22.77 -14.29
N ARG A 476 11.01 22.89 -14.42
CA ARG A 476 10.14 23.23 -13.30
C ARG A 476 10.23 22.22 -12.16
N PHE A 477 10.33 20.94 -12.46
CA PHE A 477 10.47 19.91 -11.44
C PHE A 477 11.77 20.10 -10.66
N ILE A 478 12.89 20.27 -11.37
CA ILE A 478 14.19 20.52 -10.75
C ILE A 478 14.14 21.78 -9.89
N ASP A 479 13.55 22.88 -10.37
CA ASP A 479 13.40 24.11 -9.61
C ASP A 479 12.53 23.95 -8.34
N LEU A 480 11.52 23.09 -8.38
CA LEU A 480 10.69 22.80 -7.21
C LEU A 480 11.47 22.02 -6.16
N VAL A 481 12.21 20.99 -6.58
CA VAL A 481 13.02 20.18 -5.67
C VAL A 481 14.18 21.00 -5.11
N ALA A 482 14.91 21.74 -5.95
CA ALA A 482 16.01 22.61 -5.52
C ALA A 482 15.54 23.61 -4.46
N ARG A 483 14.41 24.29 -4.68
CA ARG A 483 13.87 25.26 -3.71
C ARG A 483 13.34 24.60 -2.44
N GLY A 484 12.55 23.54 -2.56
CA GLY A 484 11.93 22.91 -1.40
C GLY A 484 12.92 22.12 -0.53
N ARG A 485 14.01 21.62 -1.12
CA ARG A 485 15.05 20.86 -0.43
C ARG A 485 16.31 21.67 -0.10
N GLY A 486 16.37 22.93 -0.53
CA GLY A 486 17.54 23.79 -0.33
C GLY A 486 18.80 23.30 -1.06
N LEU A 487 18.64 22.57 -2.17
CA LEU A 487 19.72 21.99 -2.94
C LEU A 487 20.09 22.85 -4.16
N PRO A 488 21.38 22.94 -4.54
CA PRO A 488 21.78 23.51 -5.82
C PRO A 488 21.09 22.81 -6.99
N HIS A 489 20.70 23.57 -8.02
CA HIS A 489 20.04 23.01 -9.21
C HIS A 489 20.89 21.90 -9.88
N GLU A 490 22.20 22.08 -9.94
CA GLU A 490 23.13 21.09 -10.52
C GLU A 490 23.19 19.78 -9.73
N ASP A 491 23.11 19.86 -8.39
CA ASP A 491 23.09 18.69 -7.54
C ASP A 491 21.80 17.90 -7.76
N VAL A 492 20.65 18.60 -7.79
CA VAL A 492 19.35 17.98 -8.09
C VAL A 492 19.37 17.33 -9.48
N GLU A 493 19.92 18.01 -10.48
CA GLU A 493 20.04 17.47 -11.84
C GLU A 493 20.83 16.15 -11.88
N SER A 494 21.91 16.05 -11.09
CA SER A 494 22.76 14.86 -11.04
C SER A 494 22.09 13.63 -10.41
N ILE A 495 21.17 13.85 -9.45
CA ILE A 495 20.42 12.79 -8.76
C ILE A 495 19.02 12.56 -9.34
N ALA A 496 18.60 13.40 -10.29
CA ALA A 496 17.31 13.33 -10.96
C ALA A 496 17.35 12.38 -12.19
N GLN A 497 17.12 12.91 -13.40
CA GLN A 497 17.12 12.15 -14.65
C GLN A 497 16.13 10.97 -14.66
N GLY A 498 15.05 11.06 -13.89
CA GLY A 498 14.03 10.02 -13.75
C GLY A 498 14.42 8.84 -12.85
N ARG A 499 15.57 8.91 -12.18
CA ARG A 499 16.10 7.83 -11.33
C ARG A 499 15.29 7.66 -10.05
N VAL A 500 15.02 6.41 -9.68
CA VAL A 500 14.41 6.04 -8.40
C VAL A 500 15.47 5.77 -7.34
N TRP A 501 15.13 6.07 -6.09
CA TRP A 501 16.00 5.87 -4.94
C TRP A 501 15.24 5.16 -3.82
N LEU A 502 15.93 4.32 -3.04
CA LEU A 502 15.43 3.89 -1.74
C LEU A 502 15.49 5.05 -0.74
N GLY A 503 14.63 5.05 0.28
CA GLY A 503 14.51 6.12 1.27
C GLY A 503 15.85 6.44 1.94
N ALA A 504 16.62 5.41 2.31
CA ALA A 504 17.96 5.57 2.88
C ALA A 504 18.92 6.32 1.93
N ALA A 505 18.94 5.98 0.64
CA ALA A 505 19.76 6.66 -0.36
C ALA A 505 19.24 8.08 -0.63
N ALA A 506 17.92 8.25 -0.69
CA ALA A 506 17.27 9.54 -0.91
C ALA A 506 17.58 10.55 0.22
N GLN A 507 17.67 10.08 1.47
CA GLN A 507 18.12 10.90 2.60
C GLN A 507 19.57 11.35 2.40
N GLY A 508 20.47 10.45 2.00
CA GLY A 508 21.87 10.78 1.70
C GLY A 508 22.03 11.82 0.58
N HIS A 509 21.03 11.95 -0.30
CA HIS A 509 20.97 12.96 -1.36
C HIS A 509 20.18 14.23 -0.99
N GLY A 510 19.66 14.34 0.24
CA GLY A 510 18.85 15.48 0.68
C GLY A 510 17.41 15.51 0.14
N LEU A 511 16.98 14.45 -0.55
CA LEU A 511 15.62 14.33 -1.08
C LEU A 511 14.58 13.97 0.00
N VAL A 512 15.04 13.42 1.12
CA VAL A 512 14.26 13.05 2.31
C VAL A 512 14.99 13.64 3.52
N ASP A 513 14.25 14.16 4.51
CA ASP A 513 14.85 14.73 5.73
C ASP A 513 15.26 13.63 6.72
N LYS A 514 14.30 12.74 7.02
CA LYS A 514 14.47 11.73 8.06
C LYS A 514 13.94 10.37 7.63
N LEU A 515 14.54 9.34 8.21
CA LEU A 515 14.05 7.98 8.09
C LEU A 515 13.11 7.68 9.24
N GLY A 516 11.96 7.11 8.93
CA GLY A 516 10.93 6.79 9.90
C GLY A 516 9.59 6.52 9.22
N HIS A 517 8.56 6.39 10.04
CA HIS A 517 7.24 5.92 9.65
C HIS A 517 6.18 7.00 9.85
N LEU A 518 4.89 6.63 9.92
CA LEU A 518 3.82 7.62 10.09
C LEU A 518 3.89 8.30 11.47
N ASP A 519 4.13 7.52 12.53
CA ASP A 519 4.08 8.06 13.89
C ASP A 519 5.20 9.08 14.12
N ASP A 520 6.39 8.86 13.54
CA ASP A 520 7.49 9.82 13.55
C ASP A 520 7.14 11.12 12.80
N ALA A 521 6.35 11.03 11.74
CA ALA A 521 5.87 12.20 10.99
C ALA A 521 4.74 12.95 11.71
N ILE A 522 4.03 12.29 12.65
CA ILE A 522 2.98 12.91 13.47
C ILE A 522 3.56 13.58 14.73
N ALA A 523 4.59 12.99 15.32
CA ALA A 523 5.26 13.45 16.54
C ALA A 523 6.00 14.79 16.33
#